data_AF-A0A1W9TVH8-F1
#
_entry.id   AF-A0A1W9TVH8-F1
#
_cell.length_a   1.000
_cell.length_b   1.000
_cell.length_c   1.000
_cell.angle_alpha   90.00
_cell.angle_beta   90.00
_cell.angle_gamma   90.00
#
_symmetry.space_group_name_H-M   'P 1'
#
loop_
_entity.id
_entity.type
_entity.pdbx_description
1 polymer ?
#
loop_
_entity_poly.entity_id
_entity_poly.type
_entity_poly.pdbx_seq_one_letter_code
_entity_poly.pdbx_strand_id
1 'polypeptide(L)'
;MNSKILIVFIVILVISNLIFLFLAVQYRRVVAERNKSYIQTPSLPKYKNANNEFKILLKDIHYYDNSTIFIGSSIIENWNFENLFKDKAFINRGIGDDDSSDMLKRFEEDVVGLKPKNVVIYFGANDIKKRLSSDQSKDNLKQMLKLSYENKINSLVLLFLPVNYKSNAALRYTHSKDKMRALNKQLVKSCEQDNTAYINLFSTIRKRDDFAELYFNDGIHLNAKGYQVLSGIVQQKLDAEERK
;
A
#
# COMPACT_ATOMS: atom_id res chain seq x y z
N MET A 1 -20.00 -57.98 7.73
CA MET A 1 -20.56 -56.77 7.08
C MET A 1 -21.05 -57.17 5.69
N ASN A 2 -22.30 -56.87 5.34
CA ASN A 2 -22.92 -57.36 4.10
C ASN A 2 -22.19 -56.76 2.88
N SER A 3 -21.73 -57.57 1.94
CA SER A 3 -20.93 -57.13 0.79
C SER A 3 -21.63 -56.06 -0.04
N LYS A 4 -22.97 -56.11 -0.08
CA LYS A 4 -23.81 -55.08 -0.73
C LYS A 4 -23.69 -53.70 -0.06
N ILE A 5 -23.56 -53.64 1.26
CA ILE A 5 -23.43 -52.39 2.01
C ILE A 5 -22.05 -51.75 1.74
N LEU A 6 -20.99 -52.56 1.71
CA LEU A 6 -19.64 -52.08 1.41
C LEU A 6 -19.54 -51.49 -0.01
N ILE A 7 -20.16 -52.13 -0.99
CA ILE A 7 -20.19 -51.64 -2.37
C ILE A 7 -20.92 -50.28 -2.44
N VAL A 8 -22.04 -50.12 -1.74
CA VAL A 8 -22.78 -48.84 -1.70
C VAL A 8 -21.92 -47.73 -1.10
N PHE A 9 -21.18 -47.99 -0.02
CA PHE A 9 -20.27 -46.99 0.57
C PHE A 9 -19.15 -46.58 -0.38
N ILE A 10 -18.53 -47.53 -1.08
CA ILE A 10 -17.47 -47.23 -2.06
C ILE A 10 -18.02 -46.38 -3.20
N VAL A 11 -19.21 -46.71 -3.72
CA VAL A 11 -19.86 -45.94 -4.79
C VAL A 11 -20.15 -44.50 -4.34
N ILE A 12 -20.68 -44.31 -3.13
CA ILE A 12 -20.93 -42.96 -2.58
C ILE A 12 -19.62 -42.16 -2.46
N LEU A 13 -18.55 -42.79 -1.98
CA LEU A 13 -17.25 -42.13 -1.80
C LEU A 13 -16.61 -41.73 -3.14
N VAL A 14 -16.77 -42.56 -4.18
CA VAL A 14 -16.29 -42.23 -5.53
C VAL A 14 -17.10 -41.08 -6.11
N ILE A 15 -18.43 -41.11 -5.99
CA ILE A 15 -19.31 -40.04 -6.48
C ILE A 15 -18.99 -38.71 -5.78
N SER A 16 -18.80 -38.72 -4.46
CA SER A 16 -18.48 -37.48 -3.71
C SER A 16 -17.14 -36.88 -4.13
N ASN A 17 -16.12 -37.70 -4.36
CA ASN A 17 -14.81 -37.23 -4.87
C ASN A 17 -14.91 -36.66 -6.29
N LEU A 18 -15.71 -37.29 -7.17
CA LEU A 18 -15.94 -36.78 -8.52
C LEU A 18 -16.67 -35.44 -8.52
N ILE A 19 -17.67 -35.26 -7.64
CA ILE A 19 -18.36 -33.98 -7.45
C ILE A 19 -17.39 -32.92 -6.95
N PHE A 20 -16.57 -33.24 -5.94
CA PHE A 20 -15.59 -32.30 -5.41
C PHE A 20 -14.58 -31.86 -6.47
N LEU A 21 -14.05 -32.80 -7.26
CA LEU A 21 -13.12 -32.50 -8.35
C LEU A 21 -13.76 -31.62 -9.42
N PHE A 22 -15.02 -31.91 -9.79
CA PHE A 22 -15.78 -31.09 -10.72
C PHE A 22 -15.94 -29.65 -10.22
N LEU A 23 -16.35 -29.47 -8.96
CA LEU A 23 -16.51 -28.15 -8.35
C LEU A 23 -15.16 -27.39 -8.27
N ALA A 24 -14.07 -28.07 -7.94
CA ALA A 24 -12.73 -27.47 -7.91
C ALA A 24 -12.28 -27.00 -9.30
N VAL A 25 -12.61 -27.74 -10.36
CA VAL A 25 -12.33 -27.35 -11.75
C VAL A 25 -13.18 -26.15 -12.16
N GLN A 26 -14.48 -26.13 -11.84
CA GLN A 26 -15.33 -24.98 -12.13
C GLN A 26 -14.86 -23.73 -11.39
N TYR A 27 -14.49 -23.87 -10.11
CA TYR A 27 -13.93 -22.78 -9.32
C TYR A 27 -12.65 -22.22 -9.93
N ARG A 28 -11.71 -23.09 -10.35
CA ARG A 28 -10.48 -22.66 -11.04
C ARG A 28 -10.77 -21.95 -12.37
N ARG A 29 -11.77 -22.40 -13.13
CA ARG A 29 -12.19 -21.73 -14.38
C ARG A 29 -12.74 -20.34 -14.11
N VAL A 30 -13.63 -20.18 -13.13
CA VAL A 30 -14.19 -18.88 -12.76
C VAL A 30 -13.10 -17.91 -12.28
N VAL A 31 -12.14 -18.38 -11.49
CA VAL A 31 -10.98 -17.55 -11.06
C VAL A 31 -10.10 -17.19 -12.26
N ALA A 32 -9.85 -18.12 -13.17
CA ALA A 32 -9.05 -17.88 -14.38
C ALA A 32 -9.73 -16.92 -15.38
N GLU A 33 -11.06 -16.95 -15.48
CA GLU A 33 -11.82 -16.02 -16.32
C GLU A 33 -11.92 -14.63 -15.70
N ARG A 34 -12.06 -14.51 -14.37
CA ARG A 34 -11.93 -13.22 -13.66
C ARG A 34 -10.59 -12.55 -13.90
N ASN A 35 -9.51 -13.32 -14.03
CA ASN A 35 -8.16 -12.81 -14.25
C ASN A 35 -7.88 -12.39 -15.72
N LYS A 36 -8.84 -12.54 -16.65
CA LYS A 36 -8.60 -12.34 -18.09
C LYS A 36 -9.12 -11.04 -18.71
N SER A 37 -9.79 -10.16 -17.98
CA SER A 37 -10.35 -8.92 -18.56
C SER A 37 -9.49 -7.68 -18.26
N TYR A 38 -8.52 -7.39 -19.13
CA TYR A 38 -7.83 -6.09 -19.20
C TYR A 38 -7.95 -5.52 -20.63
N ILE A 39 -8.71 -4.42 -20.79
CA ILE A 39 -8.74 -3.57 -22.00
C ILE A 39 -8.66 -2.09 -21.56
N GLN A 40 -7.81 -1.32 -22.24
CA GLN A 40 -7.43 0.09 -21.99
C GLN A 40 -8.46 1.13 -22.49
N THR A 41 -8.56 2.29 -21.82
CA THR A 41 -8.59 3.68 -22.37
C THR A 41 -8.79 4.74 -21.24
N PRO A 42 -8.55 6.06 -21.47
CA PRO A 42 -7.87 6.93 -20.49
C PRO A 42 -8.79 7.82 -19.63
N SER A 43 -8.62 7.71 -18.32
CA SER A 43 -8.54 8.80 -17.33
C SER A 43 -8.21 8.15 -15.96
N LEU A 44 -7.11 8.56 -15.32
CA LEU A 44 -6.64 8.12 -13.98
C LEU A 44 -7.00 6.66 -13.57
N PRO A 45 -6.45 5.61 -14.23
CA PRO A 45 -7.16 4.34 -14.42
C PRO A 45 -6.60 3.10 -13.68
N LYS A 46 -5.69 3.22 -12.69
CA LYS A 46 -5.10 1.99 -12.10
C LYS A 46 -6.07 1.21 -11.21
N TYR A 47 -6.81 1.89 -10.33
CA TYR A 47 -7.61 1.22 -9.30
C TYR A 47 -9.13 1.34 -9.47
N LYS A 48 -9.64 2.04 -10.49
CA LYS A 48 -11.09 2.25 -10.66
C LYS A 48 -11.91 0.94 -10.70
N ASN A 49 -11.46 -0.05 -11.46
CA ASN A 49 -12.12 -1.36 -11.52
C ASN A 49 -11.99 -2.10 -10.19
N ALA A 50 -10.80 -2.07 -9.57
CA ALA A 50 -10.57 -2.66 -8.25
C ALA A 50 -11.44 -2.00 -7.17
N ASN A 51 -11.68 -0.69 -7.23
CA ASN A 51 -12.55 0.04 -6.30
C ASN A 51 -14.02 -0.35 -6.49
N ASN A 52 -14.48 -0.59 -7.72
CA ASN A 52 -15.84 -1.06 -7.98
C ASN A 52 -16.04 -2.50 -7.49
N GLU A 53 -15.10 -3.40 -7.76
CA GLU A 53 -15.12 -4.75 -7.21
C GLU A 53 -15.08 -4.71 -5.67
N PHE A 54 -14.28 -3.82 -5.10
CA PHE A 54 -14.20 -3.61 -3.66
C PHE A 54 -15.53 -3.14 -3.07
N LYS A 55 -16.19 -2.14 -3.68
CA LYS A 55 -17.51 -1.67 -3.26
C LYS A 55 -18.58 -2.77 -3.30
N ILE A 56 -18.45 -3.73 -4.22
CA ILE A 56 -19.34 -4.90 -4.30
C ILE A 56 -19.03 -5.88 -3.16
N LEU A 57 -17.75 -6.16 -2.89
CA LEU A 57 -17.29 -7.02 -1.78
C LEU A 57 -17.67 -6.44 -0.39
N LEU A 58 -17.72 -5.11 -0.26
CA LEU A 58 -18.13 -4.42 0.97
C LEU A 58 -19.60 -4.64 1.37
N LYS A 59 -20.43 -5.33 0.56
CA LYS A 59 -21.79 -5.73 0.98
C LYS A 59 -21.77 -6.86 2.01
N ASP A 60 -20.71 -7.66 2.06
CA ASP A 60 -20.51 -8.71 3.06
C ASP A 60 -19.52 -8.18 4.12
N ILE A 61 -20.06 -7.38 5.03
CA ILE A 61 -19.34 -6.53 5.97
C ILE A 61 -18.77 -7.38 7.11
N HIS A 62 -17.44 -7.42 7.25
CA HIS A 62 -16.67 -7.57 8.51
C HIS A 62 -15.15 -7.63 8.25
N TYR A 63 -14.71 -7.92 7.02
CA TYR A 63 -13.28 -8.10 6.71
C TYR A 63 -12.46 -6.78 6.76
N TYR A 64 -13.10 -5.61 6.60
CA TYR A 64 -12.39 -4.35 6.34
C TYR A 64 -12.52 -3.26 7.41
N ASP A 65 -13.31 -3.47 8.48
CA ASP A 65 -13.38 -2.54 9.62
C ASP A 65 -12.02 -2.42 10.36
N ASN A 66 -11.08 -3.32 10.05
CA ASN A 66 -9.70 -3.31 10.52
C ASN A 66 -8.66 -3.19 9.38
N SER A 67 -9.08 -2.71 8.20
CA SER A 67 -8.18 -2.57 7.06
C SER A 67 -7.31 -1.32 7.12
N THR A 68 -6.14 -1.41 6.49
CA THR A 68 -5.21 -0.29 6.36
C THR A 68 -4.87 -0.09 4.88
N ILE A 69 -5.11 1.11 4.37
CA ILE A 69 -4.76 1.49 3.00
C ILE A 69 -3.39 2.14 2.98
N PHE A 70 -2.53 1.72 2.06
CA PHE A 70 -1.29 2.39 1.75
C PHE A 70 -1.45 3.19 0.46
N ILE A 71 -1.34 4.52 0.53
CA ILE A 71 -1.40 5.41 -0.63
C ILE A 71 -0.05 6.09 -0.85
N GLY A 72 0.40 6.16 -2.11
CA GLY A 72 1.63 6.82 -2.45
C GLY A 72 2.10 6.61 -3.87
N SER A 73 3.40 6.78 -4.05
CA SER A 73 4.08 6.65 -5.34
C SER A 73 4.66 5.25 -5.59
N SER A 74 5.74 5.14 -6.37
CA SER A 74 6.37 3.86 -6.76
C SER A 74 6.83 3.00 -5.59
N ILE A 75 7.20 3.60 -4.45
CA ILE A 75 7.60 2.83 -3.24
C ILE A 75 6.42 2.06 -2.68
N ILE A 76 5.23 2.66 -2.66
CA ILE A 76 4.02 1.97 -2.23
C ILE A 76 3.59 0.99 -3.30
N GLU A 77 3.59 1.39 -4.57
CA GLU A 77 3.20 0.53 -5.69
C GLU A 77 3.97 -0.79 -5.71
N ASN A 78 5.29 -0.74 -5.49
CA ASN A 78 6.16 -1.92 -5.54
C ASN A 78 6.15 -2.73 -4.23
N TRP A 79 5.38 -2.31 -3.23
CA TRP A 79 5.32 -3.00 -1.94
C TRP A 79 4.36 -4.19 -2.01
N ASN A 80 4.93 -5.40 -2.03
CA ASN A 80 4.15 -6.63 -1.95
C ASN A 80 3.80 -6.97 -0.50
N PHE A 81 2.50 -6.97 -0.15
CA PHE A 81 2.02 -7.27 1.19
C PHE A 81 1.78 -8.75 1.48
N GLU A 82 1.75 -9.63 0.46
CA GLU A 82 1.32 -11.03 0.56
C GLU A 82 2.10 -11.89 1.56
N ASN A 83 3.26 -11.43 2.04
CA ASN A 83 4.09 -12.17 3.00
C ASN A 83 4.58 -11.33 4.18
N LEU A 84 4.20 -10.05 4.26
CA LEU A 84 4.80 -9.12 5.23
C LEU A 84 3.91 -8.86 6.45
N PHE A 85 2.65 -9.25 6.34
CA PHE A 85 1.61 -8.85 7.27
C PHE A 85 0.62 -10.00 7.49
N LYS A 86 0.67 -10.64 8.66
CA LYS A 86 -0.29 -11.67 9.03
C LYS A 86 -1.53 -11.03 9.65
N ASP A 87 -2.70 -11.57 9.36
CA ASP A 87 -3.97 -11.30 10.06
C ASP A 87 -4.57 -9.87 9.96
N LYS A 88 -4.00 -8.97 9.13
CA LYS A 88 -4.54 -7.63 8.86
C LYS A 88 -4.78 -7.43 7.36
N ALA A 89 -5.89 -6.80 7.00
CA ALA A 89 -6.23 -6.47 5.61
C ALA A 89 -5.47 -5.22 5.15
N PHE A 90 -4.44 -5.42 4.34
CA PHE A 90 -3.64 -4.32 3.78
C PHE A 90 -3.95 -4.13 2.30
N ILE A 91 -4.19 -2.88 1.90
CA ILE A 91 -4.63 -2.54 0.55
C ILE A 91 -3.62 -1.58 -0.07
N ASN A 92 -3.06 -1.97 -1.21
CA ASN A 92 -2.12 -1.15 -1.95
C ASN A 92 -2.86 -0.18 -2.88
N ARG A 93 -2.59 1.12 -2.73
CA ARG A 93 -3.05 2.22 -3.58
C ARG A 93 -1.89 3.09 -4.05
N GLY A 94 -0.73 2.47 -4.28
CA GLY A 94 0.44 3.11 -4.88
C GLY A 94 0.34 3.23 -6.40
N ILE A 95 0.70 4.40 -6.94
CA ILE A 95 0.80 4.63 -8.39
C ILE A 95 2.15 5.29 -8.69
N GLY A 96 2.93 4.68 -9.56
CA GLY A 96 4.22 5.21 -9.98
C GLY A 96 4.09 6.65 -10.46
N ASP A 97 5.10 7.46 -10.16
CA ASP A 97 5.16 8.88 -10.49
C ASP A 97 4.13 9.83 -9.86
N ASP A 98 3.19 9.35 -9.04
CA ASP A 98 2.30 10.22 -8.26
C ASP A 98 3.11 11.19 -7.37
N ASP A 99 2.68 12.45 -7.36
CA ASP A 99 3.03 13.45 -6.34
C ASP A 99 1.85 13.65 -5.38
N SER A 100 2.02 14.51 -4.37
CA SER A 100 0.95 14.78 -3.41
C SER A 100 -0.32 15.38 -4.01
N SER A 101 -0.24 16.12 -5.11
CA SER A 101 -1.43 16.68 -5.78
C SER A 101 -2.22 15.58 -6.48
N ASP A 102 -1.54 14.65 -7.13
CA ASP A 102 -2.18 13.50 -7.77
C ASP A 102 -2.82 12.57 -6.75
N MET A 103 -2.14 12.31 -5.63
CA MET A 103 -2.69 11.55 -4.50
C MET A 103 -3.91 12.24 -3.90
N LEU A 104 -3.89 13.56 -3.71
CA LEU A 104 -5.03 14.32 -3.17
C LEU A 104 -6.26 14.21 -4.08
N LYS A 105 -6.10 14.34 -5.40
CA LYS A 105 -7.20 14.23 -6.37
C LYS A 105 -7.96 12.90 -6.30
N ARG A 106 -7.25 11.81 -5.97
CA ARG A 106 -7.84 10.46 -5.88
C ARG A 106 -8.08 9.99 -4.45
N PHE A 107 -7.79 10.82 -3.43
CA PHE A 107 -7.85 10.42 -2.03
C PHE A 107 -9.26 9.99 -1.60
N GLU A 108 -10.29 10.70 -2.08
CA GLU A 108 -11.66 10.33 -1.78
C GLU A 108 -12.03 8.95 -2.34
N GLU A 109 -11.65 8.65 -3.58
CA GLU A 109 -12.00 7.37 -4.20
C GLU A 109 -11.15 6.21 -3.65
N ASP A 110 -9.84 6.43 -3.54
CA ASP A 110 -8.87 5.39 -3.21
C ASP A 110 -8.69 5.18 -1.70
N VAL A 111 -9.20 6.07 -0.86
CA VAL A 111 -9.12 5.95 0.60
C VAL A 111 -10.49 6.08 1.24
N VAL A 112 -11.12 7.25 1.16
CA VAL A 112 -12.37 7.53 1.91
C VAL A 112 -13.50 6.58 1.51
N GLY A 113 -13.71 6.39 0.20
CA GLY A 113 -14.77 5.54 -0.35
C GLY A 113 -14.64 4.06 0.01
N LEU A 114 -13.46 3.63 0.48
CA LEU A 114 -13.17 2.26 0.90
C LEU A 114 -13.31 2.08 2.42
N LYS A 115 -13.51 3.18 3.17
CA LYS A 115 -13.76 3.21 4.62
C LYS A 115 -12.77 2.37 5.45
N PRO A 116 -11.45 2.55 5.30
CA PRO A 116 -10.48 1.82 6.08
C PRO A 116 -10.47 2.29 7.54
N LYS A 117 -9.86 1.49 8.42
CA LYS A 117 -9.51 1.92 9.77
C LYS A 117 -8.33 2.88 9.77
N ASN A 118 -7.32 2.57 8.96
CA ASN A 118 -6.09 3.35 8.88
C ASN A 118 -5.71 3.68 7.43
N VAL A 119 -5.01 4.80 7.26
CA VAL A 119 -4.32 5.15 6.01
C VAL A 119 -2.84 5.44 6.30
N VAL A 120 -1.98 4.86 5.49
CA VAL A 120 -0.54 5.10 5.47
C VAL A 120 -0.21 5.91 4.21
N ILE A 121 0.32 7.12 4.39
CA ILE A 121 0.55 8.09 3.30
C ILE A 121 2.06 8.24 3.05
N TYR A 122 2.52 8.02 1.81
CA TYR A 122 3.92 8.20 1.43
C TYR A 122 4.07 9.04 0.14
N PHE A 123 4.80 10.16 0.22
CA PHE A 123 5.03 11.06 -0.91
C PHE A 123 6.32 11.90 -0.75
N GLY A 124 6.60 12.80 -1.69
CA GLY A 124 7.60 13.86 -1.54
C GLY A 124 8.69 13.87 -2.61
N ALA A 125 9.23 12.71 -2.98
CA ALA A 125 10.29 12.66 -4.01
C ALA A 125 9.79 13.16 -5.39
N ASN A 126 8.54 12.82 -5.75
CA ASN A 126 7.95 13.26 -7.01
C ASN A 126 7.46 14.71 -6.98
N ASP A 127 7.03 15.22 -5.83
CA ASP A 127 6.74 16.65 -5.62
C ASP A 127 7.95 17.50 -6.02
N ILE A 128 9.13 17.12 -5.53
CA ILE A 128 10.38 17.79 -5.88
C ILE A 128 10.72 17.63 -7.36
N LYS A 129 10.58 16.42 -7.91
CA LYS A 129 10.82 16.13 -9.34
C LYS A 129 9.94 16.99 -10.25
N LYS A 130 8.66 17.14 -9.88
CA LYS A 130 7.64 17.90 -10.62
C LYS A 130 7.55 19.37 -10.18
N ARG A 131 8.50 19.83 -9.35
CA ARG A 131 8.69 21.23 -8.94
C ARG A 131 7.52 21.83 -8.19
N LEU A 132 6.79 21.03 -7.41
CA LEU A 132 5.85 21.56 -6.42
C LEU A 132 6.63 22.39 -5.38
N SER A 133 6.00 23.46 -4.89
CA SER A 133 6.53 24.19 -3.75
C SER A 133 6.36 23.37 -2.48
N SER A 134 7.23 23.58 -1.50
CA SER A 134 7.12 22.88 -0.22
C SER A 134 5.83 23.18 0.51
N ASP A 135 5.29 24.40 0.35
CA ASP A 135 3.99 24.77 0.89
C ASP A 135 2.86 24.03 0.19
N GLN A 136 2.89 23.87 -1.13
CA GLN A 136 1.91 23.05 -1.85
C GLN A 136 1.92 21.60 -1.34
N SER A 137 3.10 21.00 -1.20
CA SER A 137 3.26 19.64 -0.67
C SER A 137 2.69 19.49 0.75
N LYS A 138 2.94 20.49 1.61
CA LYS A 138 2.42 20.54 2.98
C LYS A 138 0.89 20.70 2.99
N ASP A 139 0.35 21.58 2.16
CA ASP A 139 -1.07 21.86 2.10
C ASP A 139 -1.85 20.67 1.52
N ASN A 140 -1.28 19.96 0.55
CA ASN A 140 -1.83 18.70 0.04
C ASN A 140 -1.88 17.63 1.15
N LEU A 141 -0.82 17.49 1.95
CA LEU A 141 -0.83 16.60 3.11
C LEU A 141 -1.91 16.99 4.12
N LYS A 142 -2.00 18.28 4.47
CA LYS A 142 -3.03 18.77 5.40
C LYS A 142 -4.45 18.48 4.91
N GLN A 143 -4.71 18.60 3.62
CA GLN A 143 -6.02 18.26 3.04
C GLN A 143 -6.31 16.75 3.12
N MET A 144 -5.34 15.89 2.80
CA MET A 144 -5.52 14.44 2.95
C MET A 144 -5.73 14.02 4.42
N LEU A 145 -5.02 14.64 5.36
CA LEU A 145 -5.21 14.42 6.80
C LEU A 145 -6.58 14.90 7.28
N LYS A 146 -7.03 16.06 6.80
CA LYS A 146 -8.39 16.58 7.08
C LYS A 146 -9.47 15.62 6.57
N LEU A 147 -9.37 15.15 5.33
CA LEU A 147 -10.30 14.16 4.76
C LEU A 147 -10.32 12.87 5.59
N SER A 148 -9.16 12.41 6.04
CA SER A 148 -9.05 11.23 6.90
C SER A 148 -9.75 11.44 8.24
N TYR A 149 -9.47 12.57 8.90
CA TYR A 149 -10.07 12.93 10.18
C TYR A 149 -11.61 13.03 10.09
N GLU A 150 -12.13 13.74 9.09
CA GLU A 150 -13.57 13.92 8.86
C GLU A 150 -14.29 12.58 8.62
N ASN A 151 -13.58 11.58 8.10
CA ASN A 151 -14.10 10.24 7.83
C ASN A 151 -13.70 9.20 8.88
N LYS A 152 -13.15 9.62 10.04
CA LYS A 152 -12.72 8.75 11.15
C LYS A 152 -11.68 7.70 10.77
N ILE A 153 -10.75 8.08 9.88
CA ILE A 153 -9.64 7.25 9.41
C ILE A 153 -8.36 7.69 10.12
N ASN A 154 -7.72 6.76 10.83
CA ASN A 154 -6.44 7.04 11.49
C ASN A 154 -5.33 7.21 10.44
N SER A 155 -4.51 8.24 10.56
CA SER A 155 -3.45 8.54 9.58
C SER A 155 -2.05 8.26 10.13
N LEU A 156 -1.22 7.59 9.34
CA LEU A 156 0.22 7.44 9.56
C LEU A 156 0.98 7.98 8.34
N VAL A 157 1.87 8.95 8.56
CA VAL A 157 2.66 9.55 7.48
C VAL A 157 4.06 8.95 7.42
N LEU A 158 4.46 8.46 6.24
CA LEU A 158 5.82 7.99 5.96
C LEU A 158 6.61 9.12 5.28
N LEU A 159 7.64 9.62 5.95
CA LEU A 159 8.42 10.76 5.48
C LEU A 159 9.77 10.31 4.92
N PHE A 160 10.00 10.61 3.65
CA PHE A 160 11.25 10.48 2.85
C PHE A 160 12.15 9.27 3.15
N LEU A 161 12.23 8.34 2.21
CA LEU A 161 13.38 7.42 2.16
C LEU A 161 14.67 8.19 1.84
N PRO A 162 15.82 7.72 2.36
CA PRO A 162 17.11 8.22 1.89
C PRO A 162 17.34 7.83 0.43
N VAL A 163 18.03 8.69 -0.32
CA VAL A 163 18.44 8.45 -1.70
C VAL A 163 19.95 8.26 -1.76
N ASN A 164 20.42 7.22 -2.44
CA ASN A 164 21.84 7.03 -2.72
C ASN A 164 22.24 7.82 -3.96
N TYR A 165 22.66 9.08 -3.78
CA TYR A 165 23.09 9.97 -4.86
C TYR A 165 24.31 9.49 -5.66
N LYS A 166 24.97 8.39 -5.26
CA LYS A 166 26.05 7.78 -6.05
C LYS A 166 25.50 6.89 -7.19
N SER A 167 24.22 6.54 -7.19
CA SER A 167 23.64 5.68 -8.21
C SER A 167 23.16 6.48 -9.44
N ASN A 168 23.24 5.85 -10.62
CA ASN A 168 22.78 6.47 -11.87
C ASN A 168 21.30 6.85 -11.83
N ALA A 169 20.45 5.98 -11.25
CA ALA A 169 19.01 6.28 -11.16
C ALA A 169 18.74 7.51 -10.28
N ALA A 170 19.55 7.72 -9.23
CA ALA A 170 19.44 8.86 -8.32
C ALA A 170 19.95 10.19 -8.90
N LEU A 171 20.64 10.19 -10.05
CA LEU A 171 21.19 11.40 -10.66
C LEU A 171 20.11 12.47 -10.87
N ARG A 172 18.88 12.06 -11.22
CA ARG A 172 17.71 12.94 -11.37
C ARG A 172 17.31 13.71 -10.11
N TYR A 173 17.77 13.29 -8.94
CA TYR A 173 17.53 13.95 -7.65
C TYR A 173 18.75 14.67 -7.08
N THR A 174 19.93 14.57 -7.71
CA THR A 174 21.19 15.06 -7.14
C THR A 174 21.17 16.58 -6.91
N HIS A 175 20.65 17.34 -7.89
CA HIS A 175 20.45 18.79 -7.75
C HIS A 175 19.31 19.18 -6.78
N SER A 176 18.60 18.18 -6.24
CA SER A 176 17.44 18.36 -5.38
C SER A 176 17.67 17.86 -3.94
N LYS A 177 18.89 17.44 -3.61
CA LYS A 177 19.23 16.89 -2.29
C LYS A 177 18.84 17.81 -1.13
N ASP A 178 19.17 19.10 -1.24
CA ASP A 178 18.85 20.06 -0.18
C ASP A 178 17.36 20.38 -0.15
N LYS A 179 16.68 20.38 -1.30
CA LYS A 179 15.22 20.54 -1.37
C LYS A 179 14.50 19.36 -0.71
N MET A 180 14.94 18.13 -0.96
CA MET A 180 14.37 16.93 -0.32
C MET A 180 14.56 16.98 1.20
N ARG A 181 15.75 17.37 1.68
CA ARG A 181 16.02 17.54 3.11
C ARG A 181 15.18 18.64 3.75
N ALA A 182 15.07 19.79 3.07
CA ALA A 182 14.27 20.92 3.53
C ALA A 182 12.78 20.54 3.63
N LEU A 183 12.24 19.90 2.59
CA LEU A 183 10.85 19.43 2.59
C LEU A 183 10.62 18.36 3.67
N ASN A 184 11.51 17.38 3.83
CA ASN A 184 11.41 16.40 4.91
C ASN A 184 11.35 17.08 6.29
N LYS A 185 12.26 18.03 6.56
CA LYS A 185 12.28 18.78 7.82
C LYS A 185 10.99 19.56 8.05
N GLN A 186 10.45 20.19 7.00
CA GLN A 186 9.19 20.93 7.07
C GLN A 186 8.00 20.01 7.37
N LEU A 187 7.91 18.85 6.71
CA LEU A 187 6.84 17.89 6.94
C LEU A 187 6.91 17.24 8.32
N VAL A 188 8.11 16.90 8.81
CA VAL A 188 8.31 16.42 10.19
C VAL A 188 7.75 17.45 11.18
N LYS A 189 8.17 18.72 11.04
CA LYS A 189 7.68 19.79 11.92
C LYS A 189 6.16 19.95 11.85
N SER A 190 5.57 19.86 10.64
CA SER A 190 4.10 19.92 10.50
C SER A 190 3.43 18.77 11.22
N CYS A 191 3.93 17.53 11.09
CA CYS A 191 3.36 16.38 11.78
C CYS A 191 3.45 16.52 13.30
N GLU A 192 4.56 17.04 13.82
CA GLU A 192 4.73 17.31 15.26
C GLU A 192 3.76 18.39 15.77
N GLN A 193 3.59 19.49 15.02
CA GLN A 193 2.68 20.57 15.37
C GLN A 193 1.21 20.12 15.37
N ASP A 194 0.85 19.27 14.42
CA ASP A 194 -0.52 18.80 14.23
C ASP A 194 -0.79 17.48 14.98
N ASN A 195 0.13 17.02 15.85
CA ASN A 195 0.09 15.73 16.56
C ASN A 195 -0.24 14.52 15.65
N THR A 196 0.20 14.57 14.40
CA THR A 196 -0.02 13.51 13.41
C THR A 196 1.03 12.42 13.58
N ALA A 197 0.59 11.16 13.63
CA ALA A 197 1.52 10.04 13.69
C ALA A 197 2.37 9.96 12.41
N TYR A 198 3.70 9.88 12.57
CA TYR A 198 4.63 9.82 11.45
C TYR A 198 5.81 8.87 11.69
N ILE A 199 6.48 8.48 10.61
CA ILE A 199 7.79 7.82 10.61
C ILE A 199 8.74 8.61 9.71
N ASN A 200 9.85 9.09 10.27
CA ASN A 200 10.95 9.67 9.49
C ASN A 200 11.86 8.55 8.96
N LEU A 201 11.62 8.10 7.74
CA LEU A 201 12.35 6.98 7.14
C LEU A 201 13.81 7.35 6.84
N PHE A 202 14.10 8.63 6.61
CA PHE A 202 15.46 9.10 6.34
C PHE A 202 16.40 8.77 7.51
N SER A 203 16.01 9.10 8.74
CA SER A 203 16.79 8.80 9.93
C SER A 203 16.71 7.33 10.32
N THR A 204 15.59 6.67 10.04
CA THR A 204 15.37 5.27 10.43
C THR A 204 16.19 4.29 9.59
N ILE A 205 16.30 4.52 8.28
CA ILE A 205 17.02 3.63 7.35
C ILE A 205 18.53 3.92 7.32
N ARG A 206 18.97 5.18 7.46
CA ARG A 206 20.41 5.56 7.44
C ARG A 206 21.17 5.27 8.74
N LYS A 207 20.70 4.36 9.60
CA LYS A 207 21.41 3.98 10.84
C LYS A 207 22.76 3.28 10.60
N ARG A 208 23.08 2.95 9.34
CA ARG A 208 24.32 2.30 8.92
C ARG A 208 24.80 2.93 7.62
N ASP A 209 26.10 2.86 7.37
CA ASP A 209 26.70 3.43 6.16
C ASP A 209 26.43 2.61 4.90
N ASP A 210 26.23 1.29 5.06
CA ASP A 210 25.93 0.31 3.99
C ASP A 210 24.42 0.22 3.64
N PHE A 211 23.59 1.14 4.14
CA PHE A 211 22.14 1.06 3.99
C PHE A 211 21.70 1.02 2.53
N ALA A 212 22.43 1.71 1.65
CA ALA A 212 22.05 1.85 0.26
C ALA A 212 22.21 0.54 -0.49
N GLU A 213 23.35 -0.11 -0.33
CA GLU A 213 23.70 -1.40 -0.91
C GLU A 213 22.81 -2.51 -0.35
N LEU A 214 22.47 -2.43 0.94
CA LEU A 214 21.66 -3.44 1.60
C LEU A 214 20.17 -3.38 1.24
N TYR A 215 19.61 -2.19 1.06
CA TYR A 215 18.15 -2.01 1.03
C TYR A 215 17.58 -1.48 -0.28
N PHE A 216 18.41 -1.08 -1.25
CA PHE A 216 17.94 -0.50 -2.51
C PHE A 216 18.41 -1.31 -3.73
N ASN A 217 17.59 -1.32 -4.79
CA ASN A 217 17.94 -1.92 -6.08
C ASN A 217 18.76 -0.95 -6.95
N ASP A 218 18.35 0.32 -6.98
CA ASP A 218 18.88 1.34 -7.87
C ASP A 218 19.29 2.62 -7.14
N GLY A 219 19.29 2.60 -5.80
CA GLY A 219 19.54 3.76 -4.94
C GLY A 219 18.34 4.69 -4.70
N ILE A 220 17.15 4.37 -5.24
CA ILE A 220 15.88 5.07 -4.98
C ILE A 220 14.80 4.08 -4.52
N HIS A 221 14.65 2.96 -5.21
CA HIS A 221 13.65 1.94 -4.93
C HIS A 221 14.20 0.85 -4.02
N LEU A 222 13.39 0.42 -3.06
CA LEU A 222 13.75 -0.62 -2.13
C LEU A 222 13.84 -1.98 -2.83
N ASN A 223 14.77 -2.82 -2.36
CA ASN A 223 14.82 -4.24 -2.67
C ASN A 223 13.96 -5.03 -1.66
N ALA A 224 13.88 -6.35 -1.82
CA ALA A 224 13.07 -7.21 -0.93
C ALA A 224 13.44 -7.06 0.57
N LYS A 225 14.74 -6.96 0.87
CA LYS A 225 15.22 -6.76 2.25
C LYS A 225 14.83 -5.38 2.80
N GLY A 226 14.91 -4.35 1.95
CA GLY A 226 14.44 -3.00 2.29
C GLY A 226 12.96 -2.97 2.63
N TYR A 227 12.12 -3.64 1.84
CA TYR A 227 10.69 -3.78 2.12
C TYR A 227 10.40 -4.58 3.38
N GLN A 228 11.18 -5.63 3.67
CA GLN A 228 11.04 -6.38 4.92
C GLN A 228 11.30 -5.50 6.15
N VAL A 229 12.39 -4.73 6.13
CA VAL A 229 12.72 -3.78 7.21
C VAL A 229 11.65 -2.72 7.36
N LEU A 230 11.22 -2.12 6.23
CA LEU A 230 10.19 -1.10 6.23
C LEU A 230 8.85 -1.63 6.80
N SER A 231 8.47 -2.87 6.46
CA SER A 231 7.26 -3.50 6.98
C SER A 231 7.30 -3.72 8.48
N GLY A 232 8.43 -4.17 9.02
CA GLY A 232 8.59 -4.29 10.48
C GLY A 232 8.43 -2.95 11.21
N ILE A 233 9.02 -1.88 10.66
CA ILE A 233 8.92 -0.52 11.23
C ILE A 233 7.46 -0.02 11.20
N VAL A 234 6.79 -0.16 10.05
CA VAL A 234 5.42 0.31 9.90
C VAL A 234 4.45 -0.51 10.76
N GLN A 235 4.60 -1.84 10.81
CA GLN A 235 3.79 -2.70 11.66
C GLN A 235 3.90 -2.29 13.12
N GLN A 236 5.14 -2.13 13.63
CA GLN A 236 5.38 -1.74 15.02
C GLN A 236 4.72 -0.38 15.35
N LYS A 237 4.77 0.57 14.40
CA LYS A 237 4.15 1.88 14.59
C LYS A 237 2.62 1.78 14.60
N LEU A 238 2.02 1.05 13.67
CA LEU A 238 0.57 0.83 13.65
C LEU A 238 0.09 0.16 14.94
N ASP A 239 0.77 -0.87 15.43
CA ASP A 239 0.41 -1.55 16.68
C ASP A 239 0.60 -0.67 17.93
N ALA A 240 1.48 0.33 17.88
CA ALA A 240 1.62 1.31 18.94
C ALA A 240 0.51 2.36 18.94
N GLU A 241 0.03 2.78 17.76
CA GLU A 241 -1.08 3.73 17.64
C GLU A 241 -2.43 3.07 17.95
N GLU A 242 -2.61 1.77 17.69
CA GLU A 242 -3.85 1.04 18.07
C GLU A 242 -4.05 0.86 19.58
N ARG A 243 -3.01 1.08 20.39
CA ARG A 243 -3.05 0.93 21.86
C ARG A 243 -3.32 2.23 22.62
N LYS A 244 -3.44 3.36 21.92
CA LYS A 244 -3.76 4.67 22.50
C LYS A 244 -5.26 4.90 22.52
#